data_AF-A0A1G2EMV9-F1
#
_entry.id   AF-A0A1G2EMV9-F1
#
_cell.length_a   1.000
_cell.length_b   1.000
_cell.length_c   1.000
_cell.angle_alpha   90.00
_cell.angle_beta   90.00
_cell.angle_gamma   90.00
#
_symmetry.space_group_name_H-M   'P 1'
#
loop_
_entity.id
_entity.type
_entity.pdbx_description
1 polymer ?
#
loop_
_entity_poly.entity_id
_entity_poly.type
_entity_poly.pdbx_seq_one_letter_code
_entity_poly.pdbx_strand_id
1 'polypeptide(L)'
;MRKSVFALAVIILFGSALSASADVLGGKKIFYIDSGYDISGRKEVEAILVKKSDRIYFYADVSWWNFVFQEEVLKSLDQLGREFDQTIYPNLISAYGDEPNPGIDGDPAITVLIHPMKKGSGGYFRSADEYSKILVSDSNQREMLYLNSEHITSLLAKSFLAHEFVHLITFNQKENKNNVVEEVWLNEMRAEYAPTFLGYDDIFENSNLENRLQNFAENPSESLTEWRGTKSNYGSINLFAQYIFGNYGLSLLSDSIRSEYVGIESIDYALKKNGFSETFSDVFTNWTITVLINDCAYGQKYCLSNPNLKDFHINPKISFLPMAGESTLTLSDIVQVWAGNWYKVIGGNGNLTFKFQSQEPVFKVPYIILSNSGNHRIGFLKQGEDLAVDNFGSEVRAFYLLPTAQSIENKKPFYSFSWTASNSKNQQGESELIEGLLAQIETLKNQIAQAQAKINAILGKSDYCDISSVRFGQSGEEVKCLQQFLKNQGVYPEGLTTGYFGPLTKKAVARFQEKYAAEILTPLGLVSGTGFVGPNTKAKIRELM
;
A
#
# COMPACT_ATOMS: atom_id res chain seq x y z
N MET A 1 -13.90 94.96 -3.68
CA MET A 1 -15.01 94.63 -2.75
C MET A 1 -16.20 94.12 -3.55
N ARG A 2 -16.49 92.81 -3.48
CA ARG A 2 -17.84 92.26 -3.44
C ARG A 2 -17.75 90.77 -3.14
N LYS A 3 -18.19 90.41 -1.93
CA LYS A 3 -18.43 89.04 -1.49
C LYS A 3 -19.66 88.53 -2.23
N SER A 4 -19.58 87.34 -2.82
CA SER A 4 -20.75 86.62 -3.31
C SER A 4 -20.86 85.32 -2.53
N VAL A 5 -22.02 85.18 -1.89
CA VAL A 5 -22.45 84.13 -0.97
C VAL A 5 -22.68 82.83 -1.76
N PHE A 6 -22.07 81.73 -1.32
CA PHE A 6 -22.42 80.38 -1.79
C PHE A 6 -23.75 79.98 -1.14
N ALA A 7 -24.79 79.81 -1.96
CA ALA A 7 -26.03 79.17 -1.55
C ALA A 7 -25.83 77.64 -1.57
N LEU A 8 -25.98 77.02 -0.40
CA LEU A 8 -25.94 75.57 -0.23
C LEU A 8 -27.25 74.98 -0.79
N ALA A 9 -27.20 74.36 -1.95
CA ALA A 9 -28.31 73.54 -2.45
C ALA A 9 -28.23 72.17 -1.75
N VAL A 10 -29.10 71.98 -0.75
CA VAL A 10 -29.36 70.66 -0.16
C VAL A 10 -30.13 69.85 -1.21
N ILE A 11 -29.40 68.99 -1.93
CA ILE A 11 -30.02 67.93 -2.75
C ILE A 11 -30.47 66.86 -1.77
N ILE A 12 -31.76 66.86 -1.45
CA ILE A 12 -32.42 65.72 -0.80
C ILE A 12 -32.47 64.61 -1.84
N LEU A 13 -31.45 63.75 -1.83
CA LEU A 13 -31.50 62.45 -2.49
C LEU A 13 -32.58 61.64 -1.77
N PHE A 14 -33.78 61.58 -2.36
CA PHE A 14 -34.73 60.52 -2.07
C PHE A 14 -34.06 59.21 -2.47
N GLY A 15 -33.42 58.55 -1.50
CA GLY A 15 -33.06 57.15 -1.63
C GLY A 15 -34.36 56.37 -1.85
N SER A 16 -34.56 55.88 -3.06
CA SER A 16 -35.53 54.83 -3.32
C SER A 16 -35.13 53.64 -2.46
N ALA A 17 -35.88 53.39 -1.39
CA ALA A 17 -35.81 52.14 -0.67
C ALA A 17 -36.10 51.03 -1.69
N LEU A 18 -35.05 50.32 -2.12
CA LEU A 18 -35.18 49.07 -2.85
C LEU A 18 -36.00 48.14 -1.94
N SER A 19 -37.28 48.02 -2.26
CA SER A 19 -38.16 47.08 -1.58
C SER A 19 -37.78 45.70 -2.13
N ALA A 20 -37.06 44.91 -1.33
CA ALA A 20 -36.82 43.50 -1.64
C ALA A 20 -38.18 42.82 -1.84
N SER A 21 -38.44 42.31 -3.04
CA SER A 21 -39.67 41.59 -3.36
C SER A 21 -39.39 40.10 -3.29
N ALA A 22 -39.79 39.46 -2.19
CA ALA A 22 -39.71 38.02 -2.05
C ALA A 22 -40.43 37.31 -3.21
N ASP A 23 -39.85 36.23 -3.72
CA ASP A 23 -40.41 35.53 -4.87
C ASP A 23 -41.69 34.75 -4.53
N VAL A 24 -42.59 34.72 -5.51
CA VAL A 24 -43.94 34.13 -5.39
C VAL A 24 -43.94 32.71 -5.94
N LEU A 25 -44.46 31.75 -5.15
CA LEU A 25 -44.61 30.35 -5.57
C LEU A 25 -45.38 30.25 -6.90
N GLY A 26 -44.87 29.42 -7.81
CA GLY A 26 -45.38 29.29 -9.18
C GLY A 26 -44.89 30.37 -10.16
N GLY A 27 -44.16 31.38 -9.68
CA GLY A 27 -43.54 32.39 -10.53
C GLY A 27 -42.46 31.78 -11.44
N LYS A 28 -42.44 32.20 -12.71
CA LYS A 28 -41.46 31.78 -13.71
C LYS A 28 -40.42 32.87 -13.96
N LYS A 29 -39.17 32.46 -14.16
CA LYS A 29 -38.03 33.34 -14.50
C LYS A 29 -37.08 32.64 -15.47
N ILE A 30 -36.32 33.43 -16.22
CA ILE A 30 -35.19 32.92 -17.01
C ILE A 30 -33.93 33.04 -16.17
N PHE A 31 -33.17 31.95 -16.07
CA PHE A 31 -31.88 31.90 -15.43
C PHE A 31 -30.78 31.60 -16.46
N TYR A 32 -29.66 32.30 -16.35
CA TYR A 32 -28.43 31.94 -17.04
C TYR A 32 -27.77 30.75 -16.33
N ILE A 33 -27.21 29.82 -17.10
CA ILE A 33 -26.58 28.58 -16.58
C ILE A 33 -25.27 28.31 -17.32
N ASP A 34 -24.43 27.47 -16.72
CA ASP A 34 -23.22 27.01 -17.39
C ASP A 34 -23.52 25.81 -18.33
N SER A 35 -23.37 26.06 -19.63
CA SER A 35 -23.47 25.05 -20.70
C SER A 35 -22.50 23.87 -20.58
N GLY A 36 -21.42 24.03 -19.81
CA GLY A 36 -20.48 22.97 -19.46
C GLY A 36 -21.11 21.88 -18.60
N TYR A 37 -22.07 22.24 -17.75
CA TYR A 37 -22.79 21.32 -16.86
C TYR A 37 -24.11 20.83 -17.45
N ASP A 38 -24.84 21.67 -18.19
CA ASP A 38 -26.14 21.30 -18.76
C ASP A 38 -26.06 20.11 -19.72
N ILE A 39 -26.99 19.16 -19.60
CA ILE A 39 -27.01 17.96 -20.46
C ILE A 39 -27.24 18.29 -21.94
N SER A 40 -27.92 19.41 -22.23
CA SER A 40 -28.24 19.86 -23.59
C SER A 40 -27.36 21.03 -24.03
N GLY A 41 -26.37 21.45 -23.22
CA GLY A 41 -25.50 22.58 -23.51
C GLY A 41 -26.22 23.93 -23.58
N ARG A 42 -27.38 24.07 -22.93
CA ARG A 42 -28.12 25.33 -22.87
C ARG A 42 -27.36 26.37 -22.04
N LYS A 43 -27.57 27.64 -22.36
CA LYS A 43 -27.02 28.80 -21.62
C LYS A 43 -28.06 29.50 -20.76
N GLU A 44 -29.33 29.21 -21.00
CA GLU A 44 -30.47 29.83 -20.35
C GLU A 44 -31.56 28.78 -20.16
N VAL A 45 -32.29 28.84 -19.05
CA VAL A 45 -33.46 27.99 -18.79
C VAL A 45 -34.60 28.82 -18.21
N GLU A 46 -35.82 28.58 -18.68
CA GLU A 46 -37.01 29.04 -17.96
C GLU A 46 -37.25 28.08 -16.79
N ALA A 47 -37.30 28.62 -15.57
CA ALA A 47 -37.53 27.86 -14.35
C ALA A 47 -38.72 28.42 -13.58
N ILE A 48 -39.40 27.54 -12.86
CA ILE A 48 -40.56 27.84 -12.01
C ILE A 48 -40.21 27.65 -10.53
N LEU A 49 -40.60 28.61 -9.68
CA LEU A 49 -40.45 28.46 -8.23
C LEU A 49 -41.45 27.42 -7.72
N VAL A 50 -40.96 26.22 -7.40
CA VAL A 50 -41.81 25.09 -7.00
C VAL A 50 -41.94 24.93 -5.49
N LYS A 51 -40.94 25.39 -4.74
CA LYS A 51 -40.89 25.27 -3.28
C LYS A 51 -40.05 26.39 -2.67
N LYS A 52 -40.37 26.76 -1.43
CA LYS A 52 -39.55 27.65 -0.61
C LYS A 52 -39.62 27.25 0.86
N SER A 53 -38.60 27.61 1.62
CA SER A 53 -38.57 27.59 3.08
C SER A 53 -38.08 28.93 3.61
N ASP A 54 -37.54 28.99 4.84
CA ASP A 54 -37.21 30.27 5.48
C ASP A 54 -36.01 30.96 4.83
N ARG A 55 -35.01 30.19 4.36
CA ARG A 55 -33.76 30.74 3.78
C ARG A 55 -33.49 30.32 2.35
N ILE A 56 -34.36 29.50 1.74
CA ILE A 56 -34.06 28.93 0.42
C ILE A 56 -35.27 28.87 -0.51
N TYR A 57 -35.03 29.17 -1.79
CA TYR A 57 -35.98 29.08 -2.90
C TYR A 57 -35.57 27.97 -3.86
N PHE A 58 -36.47 27.07 -4.21
CA PHE A 58 -36.20 26.00 -5.18
C PHE A 58 -36.91 26.30 -6.50
N TYR A 59 -36.12 26.65 -7.51
CA TYR A 59 -36.54 26.76 -8.89
C TYR A 59 -36.27 25.46 -9.64
N ALA A 60 -37.23 25.02 -10.44
CA ALA A 60 -37.09 23.85 -11.31
C ALA A 60 -37.16 24.27 -12.78
N ASP A 61 -36.22 23.81 -13.59
CA ASP A 61 -36.30 23.92 -15.05
C ASP A 61 -37.65 23.39 -15.55
N VAL A 62 -38.42 24.24 -16.24
CA VAL A 62 -39.78 23.93 -16.70
C VAL A 62 -39.77 22.72 -17.63
N SER A 63 -38.74 22.58 -18.47
CA SER A 63 -38.63 21.45 -19.40
C SER A 63 -38.42 20.11 -18.70
N TRP A 64 -37.84 20.10 -17.50
CA TRP A 64 -37.73 18.90 -16.66
C TRP A 64 -38.98 18.72 -15.79
N TRP A 65 -39.44 19.82 -15.17
CA TRP A 65 -40.57 19.85 -14.23
C TRP A 65 -41.88 19.30 -14.82
N ASN A 66 -42.09 19.49 -16.13
CA ASN A 66 -43.29 19.03 -16.82
C ASN A 66 -43.36 17.50 -17.02
N PHE A 67 -42.25 16.77 -16.84
CA PHE A 67 -42.19 15.33 -17.13
C PHE A 67 -41.86 14.47 -15.90
N VAL A 68 -41.54 15.09 -14.77
CA VAL A 68 -41.25 14.36 -13.51
C VAL A 68 -42.51 14.12 -12.68
N PHE A 69 -42.43 13.12 -11.79
CA PHE A 69 -43.45 12.90 -10.79
C PHE A 69 -43.35 13.95 -9.67
N GLN A 70 -44.09 15.04 -9.83
CA GLN A 70 -43.96 16.28 -9.05
C GLN A 70 -44.15 16.08 -7.54
N GLU A 71 -45.03 15.17 -7.12
CA GLU A 71 -45.32 14.92 -5.70
C GLU A 71 -44.08 14.45 -4.93
N GLU A 72 -43.33 13.51 -5.51
CA GLU A 72 -42.09 12.98 -4.92
C GLU A 72 -40.99 14.04 -4.84
N VAL A 73 -40.84 14.84 -5.91
CA VAL A 73 -39.88 15.95 -5.93
C VAL A 73 -40.24 16.99 -4.87
N LEU A 74 -41.50 17.41 -4.78
CA LEU A 74 -41.93 18.40 -3.79
C LEU A 74 -41.71 17.91 -2.35
N LYS A 75 -41.96 16.63 -2.09
CA LYS A 75 -41.67 16.01 -0.79
C LYS A 75 -40.16 16.06 -0.47
N SER A 76 -39.33 15.74 -1.45
CA SER A 76 -37.87 15.76 -1.30
C SER A 76 -37.35 17.18 -1.07
N LEU A 77 -37.85 18.17 -1.82
CA LEU A 77 -37.49 19.59 -1.65
C LEU A 77 -37.99 20.19 -0.33
N ASP A 78 -39.14 19.72 0.16
CA ASP A 78 -39.66 20.10 1.47
C ASP A 78 -38.76 19.60 2.62
N GLN A 79 -38.24 18.38 2.50
CA GLN A 79 -37.25 17.83 3.43
C GLN A 79 -35.92 18.56 3.31
N LEU A 80 -35.43 18.78 2.08
CA LEU A 80 -34.17 19.45 1.81
C LEU A 80 -34.17 20.91 2.29
N GLY A 81 -35.28 21.65 2.12
CA GLY A 81 -35.41 23.01 2.63
C GLY A 81 -35.35 23.07 4.16
N ARG A 82 -36.03 22.16 4.86
CA ARG A 82 -35.91 22.05 6.33
C ARG A 82 -34.49 21.68 6.77
N GLU A 83 -33.87 20.71 6.11
CA GLU A 83 -32.50 20.31 6.38
C GLU A 83 -31.55 21.51 6.19
N PHE A 84 -31.78 22.32 5.16
CA PHE A 84 -31.01 23.52 4.92
C PHE A 84 -31.15 24.53 6.06
N ASP A 85 -32.39 24.88 6.41
CA ASP A 85 -32.68 25.89 7.43
C ASP A 85 -32.21 25.47 8.83
N GLN A 86 -32.35 24.19 9.18
CA GLN A 86 -32.16 23.68 10.53
C GLN A 86 -30.78 23.09 10.78
N THR A 87 -30.14 22.54 9.74
CA THR A 87 -28.86 21.82 9.87
C THR A 87 -27.77 22.47 9.03
N ILE A 88 -27.91 22.50 7.70
CA ILE A 88 -26.81 22.89 6.79
C ILE A 88 -26.39 24.33 7.05
N TYR A 89 -27.33 25.27 6.97
CA TYR A 89 -27.06 26.69 7.08
C TYR A 89 -26.40 27.05 8.42
N PRO A 90 -27.02 26.81 9.61
CA PRO A 90 -26.43 27.27 10.87
C PRO A 90 -25.07 26.61 11.16
N ASN A 91 -24.90 25.32 10.84
CA ASN A 91 -23.63 24.64 11.12
C ASN A 91 -22.51 25.10 10.19
N LEU A 92 -22.77 25.26 8.88
CA LEU A 92 -21.73 25.70 7.94
C LEU A 92 -21.38 27.18 8.10
N ILE A 93 -22.33 28.05 8.43
CA ILE A 93 -22.04 29.44 8.76
C ILE A 93 -21.19 29.53 10.04
N SER A 94 -21.54 28.77 11.07
CA SER A 94 -20.71 28.69 12.28
C SER A 94 -19.30 28.17 11.97
N ALA A 95 -19.20 27.14 11.12
CA ALA A 95 -17.93 26.51 10.78
C ALA A 95 -17.05 27.39 9.90
N TYR A 96 -17.58 27.99 8.84
CA TYR A 96 -16.79 28.59 7.77
C TYR A 96 -16.97 30.11 7.64
N GLY A 97 -17.98 30.68 8.28
CA GLY A 97 -18.29 32.11 8.23
C GLY A 97 -19.46 32.41 7.31
N ASP A 98 -19.79 33.69 7.18
CA ASP A 98 -21.03 34.10 6.52
C ASP A 98 -20.96 34.04 4.99
N GLU A 99 -22.08 33.79 4.34
CA GLU A 99 -22.36 34.11 2.93
C GLU A 99 -22.67 35.61 2.75
N PRO A 100 -22.80 36.14 1.51
CA PRO A 100 -23.32 37.48 1.31
C PRO A 100 -24.78 37.55 1.78
N ASN A 101 -25.07 38.37 2.78
CA ASN A 101 -26.42 38.49 3.36
C ASN A 101 -26.68 39.92 3.92
N PRO A 102 -27.69 40.67 3.43
CA PRO A 102 -28.57 40.30 2.33
C PRO A 102 -27.78 40.16 1.03
N GLY A 103 -28.37 39.42 0.09
CA GLY A 103 -27.76 39.13 -1.18
C GLY A 103 -27.58 40.35 -2.09
N ILE A 104 -26.94 40.17 -3.25
CA ILE A 104 -26.75 41.24 -4.24
C ILE A 104 -28.08 41.82 -4.75
N ASP A 105 -29.17 41.03 -4.78
CA ASP A 105 -30.52 41.51 -5.08
C ASP A 105 -31.29 42.05 -3.86
N GLY A 106 -30.66 42.04 -2.69
CA GLY A 106 -31.24 42.48 -1.42
C GLY A 106 -32.18 41.47 -0.77
N ASP A 107 -32.37 40.28 -1.35
CA ASP A 107 -33.10 39.17 -0.72
C ASP A 107 -32.12 38.34 0.13
N PRO A 108 -32.41 38.04 1.41
CA PRO A 108 -31.58 37.16 2.23
C PRO A 108 -31.74 35.66 1.89
N ALA A 109 -32.70 35.29 1.03
CA ALA A 109 -32.93 33.90 0.64
C ALA A 109 -32.02 33.45 -0.50
N ILE A 110 -31.41 32.27 -0.33
CA ILE A 110 -30.57 31.63 -1.34
C ILE A 110 -31.44 30.97 -2.39
N THR A 111 -31.08 31.12 -3.66
CA THR A 111 -31.80 30.49 -4.77
C THR A 111 -31.12 29.20 -5.18
N VAL A 112 -31.86 28.10 -5.25
CA VAL A 112 -31.40 26.83 -5.82
C VAL A 112 -32.09 26.60 -7.16
N LEU A 113 -31.31 26.45 -8.23
CA LEU A 113 -31.82 26.05 -9.53
C LEU A 113 -31.57 24.56 -9.79
N ILE A 114 -32.65 23.84 -10.01
CA ILE A 114 -32.66 22.42 -10.34
C ILE A 114 -32.79 22.28 -11.85
N HIS A 115 -31.77 21.75 -12.51
CA HIS A 115 -31.82 21.46 -13.94
C HIS A 115 -31.08 20.17 -14.32
N PRO A 116 -31.41 19.55 -15.47
CA PRO A 116 -30.70 18.37 -15.94
C PRO A 116 -29.23 18.66 -16.29
N MET A 117 -28.30 17.93 -15.66
CA MET A 117 -26.86 18.08 -15.89
C MET A 117 -26.23 16.81 -16.47
N LYS A 118 -25.00 16.93 -16.97
CA LYS A 118 -24.18 15.80 -17.43
C LYS A 118 -23.89 14.85 -16.27
N LYS A 119 -23.91 13.54 -16.58
CA LYS A 119 -23.68 12.47 -15.61
C LYS A 119 -22.39 12.68 -14.82
N GLY A 120 -22.49 12.52 -13.49
CA GLY A 120 -21.37 12.66 -12.57
C GLY A 120 -21.25 14.04 -11.92
N SER A 121 -22.08 15.01 -12.31
CA SER A 121 -22.17 16.33 -11.65
C SER A 121 -23.25 16.29 -10.57
N GLY A 122 -22.90 16.61 -9.33
CA GLY A 122 -23.87 16.72 -8.22
C GLY A 122 -24.58 18.08 -8.19
N GLY A 123 -23.83 19.12 -8.49
CA GLY A 123 -24.24 20.51 -8.53
C GLY A 123 -23.07 21.36 -9.04
N TYR A 124 -23.25 22.68 -8.99
CA TYR A 124 -22.15 23.64 -9.12
C TYR A 124 -22.54 25.01 -8.51
N PHE A 125 -21.53 25.84 -8.29
CA PHE A 125 -21.65 27.25 -7.94
C PHE A 125 -21.08 28.14 -9.07
N ARG A 126 -21.73 29.26 -9.37
CA ARG A 126 -21.26 30.26 -10.34
C ARG A 126 -21.07 31.60 -9.66
N SER A 127 -19.82 31.98 -9.38
CA SER A 127 -19.50 33.32 -8.85
C SER A 127 -19.94 34.45 -9.78
N ALA A 128 -20.09 34.18 -11.08
CA ALA A 128 -20.66 35.11 -12.06
C ALA A 128 -22.01 35.71 -11.62
N ASP A 129 -22.83 34.95 -10.90
CA ASP A 129 -24.16 35.37 -10.44
C ASP A 129 -24.12 36.35 -9.26
N GLU A 130 -22.96 36.49 -8.61
CA GLU A 130 -22.70 37.39 -7.49
C GLU A 130 -22.28 38.80 -7.95
N TYR A 131 -22.29 39.07 -9.25
CA TYR A 131 -21.90 40.37 -9.83
C TYR A 131 -23.06 41.06 -10.53
N SER A 132 -23.01 42.40 -10.60
CA SER A 132 -23.98 43.17 -11.38
C SER A 132 -23.95 42.82 -12.87
N LYS A 133 -25.11 42.85 -13.53
CA LYS A 133 -25.21 42.70 -15.01
C LYS A 133 -24.39 43.70 -15.81
N ILE A 134 -23.98 44.81 -15.18
CA ILE A 134 -23.07 45.79 -15.78
C ILE A 134 -21.66 45.20 -15.93
N LEU A 135 -21.21 44.38 -14.98
CA LEU A 135 -19.90 43.74 -14.99
C LEU A 135 -19.93 42.38 -15.70
N VAL A 136 -20.99 41.60 -15.45
CA VAL A 136 -21.16 40.24 -15.95
C VAL A 136 -22.55 40.12 -16.58
N SER A 137 -22.63 40.22 -17.92
CA SER A 137 -23.91 40.36 -18.63
C SER A 137 -24.88 39.20 -18.45
N ASP A 138 -24.36 37.99 -18.21
CA ASP A 138 -25.09 36.74 -17.98
C ASP A 138 -25.16 36.37 -16.48
N SER A 139 -25.01 37.35 -15.60
CA SER A 139 -25.25 37.19 -14.17
C SER A 139 -26.74 37.08 -13.87
N ASN A 140 -27.12 36.16 -12.98
CA ASN A 140 -28.45 36.13 -12.39
C ASN A 140 -28.66 37.17 -11.27
N GLN A 141 -27.58 37.84 -10.82
CA GLN A 141 -27.56 38.83 -9.73
C GLN A 141 -28.21 38.30 -8.45
N ARG A 142 -27.79 37.12 -7.99
CA ARG A 142 -28.37 36.40 -6.86
C ARG A 142 -27.38 35.41 -6.26
N GLU A 143 -27.54 35.15 -4.99
CA GLU A 143 -26.87 34.10 -4.24
C GLU A 143 -27.47 32.76 -4.66
N MET A 144 -26.82 32.11 -5.61
CA MET A 144 -27.38 30.95 -6.32
C MET A 144 -26.51 29.70 -6.26
N LEU A 145 -27.18 28.58 -6.02
CA LEU A 145 -26.61 27.23 -6.11
C LEU A 145 -27.34 26.44 -7.19
N TYR A 146 -26.64 25.53 -7.87
CA TYR A 146 -27.22 24.70 -8.92
C TYR A 146 -27.15 23.24 -8.51
N LEU A 147 -28.27 22.52 -8.60
CA LEU A 147 -28.32 21.09 -8.28
C LEU A 147 -28.78 20.26 -9.47
N ASN A 148 -28.10 19.13 -9.69
CA ASN A 148 -28.47 18.21 -10.75
C ASN A 148 -29.82 17.56 -10.42
N SER A 149 -30.75 17.66 -11.36
CA SER A 149 -32.09 17.11 -11.21
C SER A 149 -32.14 15.58 -11.01
N GLU A 150 -31.09 14.85 -11.44
CA GLU A 150 -30.94 13.41 -11.23
C GLU A 150 -30.87 13.01 -9.74
N HIS A 151 -30.36 13.90 -8.88
CA HIS A 151 -30.05 13.56 -7.49
C HIS A 151 -31.06 14.07 -6.46
N ILE A 152 -32.05 14.87 -6.86
CA ILE A 152 -32.95 15.59 -5.93
C ILE A 152 -33.79 14.67 -5.05
N THR A 153 -34.15 13.48 -5.53
CA THR A 153 -34.92 12.49 -4.75
C THR A 153 -34.01 11.49 -4.03
N SER A 154 -32.69 11.60 -4.18
CA SER A 154 -31.72 10.72 -3.53
C SER A 154 -31.26 11.26 -2.18
N LEU A 155 -30.70 10.37 -1.34
CA LEU A 155 -30.09 10.76 -0.07
C LEU A 155 -28.89 11.71 -0.22
N LEU A 156 -28.28 11.78 -1.41
CA LEU A 156 -27.12 12.63 -1.70
C LEU A 156 -27.50 14.10 -1.94
N ALA A 157 -28.79 14.42 -2.14
CA ALA A 157 -29.23 15.79 -2.43
C ALA A 157 -28.75 16.80 -1.36
N LYS A 158 -28.83 16.41 -0.07
CA LYS A 158 -28.36 17.24 1.05
C LYS A 158 -26.83 17.38 1.09
N SER A 159 -26.10 16.36 0.65
CA SER A 159 -24.64 16.40 0.56
C SER A 159 -24.19 17.37 -0.54
N PHE A 160 -24.83 17.32 -1.72
CA PHE A 160 -24.55 18.26 -2.80
C PHE A 160 -24.96 19.68 -2.43
N LEU A 161 -26.13 19.89 -1.81
CA LEU A 161 -26.53 21.23 -1.36
C LEU A 161 -25.54 21.82 -0.34
N ALA A 162 -25.09 21.01 0.63
CA ALA A 162 -24.10 21.45 1.61
C ALA A 162 -22.75 21.79 0.96
N HIS A 163 -22.31 20.96 0.00
CA HIS A 163 -21.09 21.18 -0.78
C HIS A 163 -21.14 22.51 -1.54
N GLU A 164 -22.18 22.74 -2.35
CA GLU A 164 -22.30 23.98 -3.12
C GLU A 164 -22.41 25.21 -2.22
N PHE A 165 -23.06 25.09 -1.06
CA PHE A 165 -23.16 26.20 -0.12
C PHE A 165 -21.80 26.62 0.47
N VAL A 166 -20.86 25.68 0.64
CA VAL A 166 -19.49 26.03 1.07
C VAL A 166 -18.78 26.89 0.02
N HIS A 167 -19.06 26.71 -1.27
CA HIS A 167 -18.47 27.58 -2.30
C HIS A 167 -18.99 29.02 -2.21
N LEU A 168 -20.29 29.21 -1.96
CA LEU A 168 -20.86 30.54 -1.73
C LEU A 168 -20.27 31.21 -0.47
N ILE A 169 -20.10 30.45 0.61
CA ILE A 169 -19.41 30.96 1.81
C ILE A 169 -17.96 31.33 1.48
N THR A 170 -17.25 30.46 0.73
CA THR A 170 -15.86 30.70 0.33
C THR A 170 -15.74 31.97 -0.50
N PHE A 171 -16.64 32.18 -1.47
CA PHE A 171 -16.69 33.40 -2.26
C PHE A 171 -16.78 34.65 -1.36
N ASN A 172 -17.66 34.65 -0.37
CA ASN A 172 -17.77 35.80 0.53
C ASN A 172 -16.54 35.97 1.43
N GLN A 173 -16.03 34.89 2.03
CA GLN A 173 -14.89 34.97 2.95
C GLN A 173 -13.59 35.33 2.23
N LYS A 174 -13.36 34.81 1.02
CA LYS A 174 -12.11 35.01 0.28
C LYS A 174 -12.18 36.20 -0.65
N GLU A 175 -13.16 36.25 -1.53
CA GLU A 175 -13.22 37.26 -2.58
C GLU A 175 -13.81 38.57 -2.07
N ASN A 176 -14.98 38.56 -1.42
CA ASN A 176 -15.60 39.81 -0.96
C ASN A 176 -14.88 40.44 0.23
N LYS A 177 -14.59 39.65 1.28
CA LYS A 177 -14.01 40.17 2.53
C LYS A 177 -12.50 40.38 2.46
N ASN A 178 -11.78 39.48 1.78
CA ASN A 178 -10.32 39.47 1.76
C ASN A 178 -9.70 39.81 0.40
N ASN A 179 -10.51 39.97 -0.67
CA ASN A 179 -10.04 40.30 -2.02
C ASN A 179 -8.97 39.33 -2.55
N VAL A 180 -9.14 38.04 -2.27
CA VAL A 180 -8.29 36.95 -2.77
C VAL A 180 -9.13 35.83 -3.36
N VAL A 181 -8.61 35.14 -4.37
CA VAL A 181 -9.25 33.96 -4.96
C VAL A 181 -8.54 32.72 -4.45
N GLU A 182 -9.29 31.79 -3.88
CA GLU A 182 -8.74 30.55 -3.33
C GLU A 182 -8.24 29.60 -4.42
N GLU A 183 -7.24 28.79 -4.08
CA GLU A 183 -6.83 27.67 -4.93
C GLU A 183 -7.93 26.60 -5.00
N VAL A 184 -8.23 26.12 -6.22
CA VAL A 184 -9.37 25.24 -6.49
C VAL A 184 -9.36 24.01 -5.57
N TRP A 185 -8.22 23.33 -5.42
CA TRP A 185 -8.14 22.12 -4.60
C TRP A 185 -8.59 22.33 -3.15
N LEU A 186 -8.26 23.48 -2.56
CA LEU A 186 -8.56 23.77 -1.17
C LEU A 186 -10.01 24.24 -1.00
N ASN A 187 -10.53 24.99 -1.97
CA ASN A 187 -11.96 25.30 -2.05
C ASN A 187 -12.79 24.01 -2.08
N GLU A 188 -12.44 23.09 -2.97
CA GLU A 188 -13.08 21.78 -3.13
C GLU A 188 -12.91 20.89 -1.91
N MET A 189 -11.73 20.89 -1.27
CA MET A 189 -11.47 20.12 -0.05
C MET A 189 -12.44 20.46 1.09
N ARG A 190 -12.71 21.75 1.30
CA ARG A 190 -13.65 22.20 2.34
C ARG A 190 -15.09 21.83 2.00
N ALA A 191 -15.48 21.95 0.73
CA ALA A 191 -16.81 21.58 0.25
C ALA A 191 -17.03 20.05 0.34
N GLU A 192 -16.03 19.25 -0.04
CA GLU A 192 -16.05 17.78 0.04
C GLU A 192 -16.13 17.25 1.48
N TYR A 193 -15.61 18.00 2.45
CA TYR A 193 -15.69 17.60 3.86
C TYR A 193 -17.03 17.96 4.51
N ALA A 194 -17.80 18.89 3.93
CA ALA A 194 -19.07 19.36 4.51
C ALA A 194 -20.08 18.23 4.79
N PRO A 195 -20.30 17.23 3.90
CA PRO A 195 -21.19 16.12 4.19
C PRO A 195 -20.78 15.32 5.44
N THR A 196 -19.48 15.03 5.61
CA THR A 196 -18.99 14.34 6.80
C THR A 196 -19.17 15.20 8.05
N PHE A 197 -18.84 16.49 7.97
CA PHE A 197 -19.02 17.43 9.09
C PHE A 197 -20.47 17.50 9.58
N LEU A 198 -21.43 17.39 8.67
CA LEU A 198 -22.87 17.40 8.97
C LEU A 198 -23.42 16.02 9.37
N GLY A 199 -22.56 14.99 9.49
CA GLY A 199 -22.94 13.63 9.88
C GLY A 199 -23.63 12.83 8.76
N TYR A 200 -23.55 13.28 7.50
CA TYR A 200 -24.20 12.59 6.38
C TYR A 200 -23.45 11.34 5.92
N ASP A 201 -22.19 11.17 6.36
CA ASP A 201 -21.34 10.02 6.09
C ASP A 201 -21.20 9.07 7.30
N ASP A 202 -21.98 9.28 8.37
CA ASP A 202 -21.96 8.41 9.56
C ASP A 202 -22.35 6.97 9.21
N ILE A 203 -23.39 6.82 8.37
CA ILE A 203 -23.69 5.58 7.68
C ILE A 203 -22.81 5.53 6.43
N PHE A 204 -21.81 4.65 6.44
CA PHE A 204 -20.82 4.54 5.36
C PHE A 204 -21.41 4.02 4.05
N GLU A 205 -22.34 3.06 4.12
CA GLU A 205 -22.89 2.40 2.93
C GLU A 205 -23.68 3.40 2.06
N ASN A 206 -23.32 3.48 0.78
CA ASN A 206 -23.85 4.40 -0.22
C ASN A 206 -23.66 5.89 0.10
N SER A 207 -22.71 6.22 0.98
CA SER A 207 -22.41 7.59 1.39
C SER A 207 -21.46 8.29 0.39
N ASN A 208 -21.28 9.62 0.56
CA ASN A 208 -20.29 10.34 -0.22
C ASN A 208 -18.88 9.85 0.12
N LEU A 209 -18.59 9.67 1.40
CA LEU A 209 -17.31 9.17 1.90
C LEU A 209 -16.93 7.80 1.33
N GLU A 210 -17.85 6.83 1.23
CA GLU A 210 -17.55 5.54 0.60
C GLU A 210 -17.11 5.71 -0.86
N ASN A 211 -17.86 6.50 -1.63
CA ASN A 211 -17.52 6.79 -3.02
C ASN A 211 -16.14 7.48 -3.13
N ARG A 212 -15.86 8.48 -2.29
CA ARG A 212 -14.55 9.16 -2.27
C ARG A 212 -13.40 8.25 -1.88
N LEU A 213 -13.62 7.34 -0.92
CA LEU A 213 -12.62 6.36 -0.51
C LEU A 213 -12.31 5.38 -1.65
N GLN A 214 -13.32 4.93 -2.40
CA GLN A 214 -13.12 4.10 -3.59
C GLN A 214 -12.31 4.84 -4.67
N ASN A 215 -12.67 6.09 -4.99
CA ASN A 215 -11.94 6.90 -5.98
C ASN A 215 -10.48 7.14 -5.59
N PHE A 216 -10.18 7.30 -4.30
CA PHE A 216 -8.82 7.40 -3.80
C PHE A 216 -8.07 6.07 -3.91
N ALA A 217 -8.70 4.96 -3.51
CA ALA A 217 -8.07 3.63 -3.56
C ALA A 217 -7.72 3.20 -4.99
N GLU A 218 -8.48 3.64 -6.00
CA GLU A 218 -8.19 3.41 -7.41
C GLU A 218 -6.92 4.12 -7.90
N ASN A 219 -6.66 5.34 -7.42
CA ASN A 219 -5.48 6.13 -7.80
C ASN A 219 -4.99 6.98 -6.62
N PRO A 220 -4.30 6.40 -5.63
CA PRO A 220 -3.92 7.09 -4.40
C PRO A 220 -2.76 8.08 -4.60
N SER A 221 -2.11 8.03 -5.77
CA SER A 221 -1.00 8.90 -6.15
C SER A 221 -1.43 10.12 -6.95
N GLU A 222 -2.72 10.46 -6.94
CA GLU A 222 -3.22 11.72 -7.47
C GLU A 222 -2.79 12.90 -6.58
N SER A 223 -2.28 13.96 -7.20
CA SER A 223 -1.87 15.18 -6.49
C SER A 223 -3.05 15.87 -5.82
N LEU A 224 -2.78 16.44 -4.63
CA LEU A 224 -3.74 17.33 -3.97
C LEU A 224 -3.85 18.67 -4.70
N THR A 225 -2.75 19.24 -5.17
CA THR A 225 -2.70 20.63 -5.67
C THR A 225 -2.83 20.74 -7.18
N GLU A 226 -2.46 19.71 -7.95
CA GLU A 226 -2.62 19.69 -9.41
C GLU A 226 -4.06 19.34 -9.79
N TRP A 227 -4.91 20.35 -9.84
CA TRP A 227 -6.35 20.15 -10.00
C TRP A 227 -6.76 19.92 -11.46
N ARG A 228 -7.44 18.81 -11.71
CA ARG A 228 -8.05 18.49 -13.03
C ARG A 228 -9.55 18.19 -12.94
N GLY A 229 -10.15 18.31 -11.76
CA GLY A 229 -11.55 17.96 -11.52
C GLY A 229 -11.88 16.49 -11.76
N THR A 230 -10.90 15.59 -11.61
CA THR A 230 -11.13 14.14 -11.77
C THR A 230 -11.67 13.54 -10.48
N LYS A 231 -12.36 12.38 -10.58
CA LYS A 231 -12.84 11.66 -9.40
C LYS A 231 -11.74 11.34 -8.39
N SER A 232 -10.52 11.04 -8.87
CA SER A 232 -9.35 10.80 -8.01
C SER A 232 -8.90 12.06 -7.28
N ASN A 233 -9.00 13.25 -7.89
CA ASN A 233 -8.70 14.51 -7.18
C ASN A 233 -9.63 14.64 -5.97
N TYR A 234 -10.96 14.49 -6.18
CA TYR A 234 -11.95 14.52 -5.11
C TYR A 234 -11.71 13.43 -4.04
N GLY A 235 -11.30 12.22 -4.44
CA GLY A 235 -10.93 11.16 -3.51
C GLY A 235 -9.76 11.54 -2.60
N SER A 236 -8.66 12.04 -3.19
CA SER A 236 -7.46 12.44 -2.45
C SER A 236 -7.71 13.59 -1.49
N ILE A 237 -8.35 14.68 -1.94
CA ILE A 237 -8.65 15.81 -1.06
C ILE A 237 -9.65 15.46 0.04
N ASN A 238 -10.64 14.60 -0.23
CA ASN A 238 -11.59 14.18 0.80
C ASN A 238 -10.88 13.40 1.90
N LEU A 239 -10.09 12.37 1.55
CA LEU A 239 -9.37 11.58 2.56
C LEU A 239 -8.33 12.43 3.32
N PHE A 240 -7.69 13.39 2.65
CA PHE A 240 -6.80 14.33 3.31
C PHE A 240 -7.57 15.26 4.28
N ALA A 241 -8.77 15.71 3.94
CA ALA A 241 -9.64 16.49 4.82
C ALA A 241 -10.07 15.68 6.06
N GLN A 242 -10.40 14.39 5.90
CA GLN A 242 -10.71 13.49 7.02
C GLN A 242 -9.53 13.42 8.00
N TYR A 243 -8.31 13.30 7.48
CA TYR A 243 -7.09 13.28 8.29
C TYR A 243 -6.84 14.62 9.00
N ILE A 244 -6.94 15.75 8.27
CA ILE A 244 -6.76 17.08 8.83
C ILE A 244 -7.75 17.31 9.97
N PHE A 245 -9.04 17.07 9.74
CA PHE A 245 -10.05 17.32 10.75
C PHE A 245 -9.84 16.42 11.96
N GLY A 246 -9.54 15.14 11.73
CA GLY A 246 -9.35 14.18 12.79
C GLY A 246 -8.18 14.47 13.72
N ASN A 247 -7.13 15.11 13.21
CA ASN A 247 -5.89 15.36 13.96
C ASN A 247 -5.72 16.82 14.42
N TYR A 248 -6.27 17.78 13.68
CA TYR A 248 -6.08 19.21 13.92
C TYR A 248 -7.39 19.96 14.23
N GLY A 249 -8.55 19.29 14.05
CA GLY A 249 -9.87 19.83 14.36
C GLY A 249 -10.44 20.76 13.28
N LEU A 250 -11.72 21.11 13.46
CA LEU A 250 -12.45 21.99 12.53
C LEU A 250 -11.83 23.39 12.43
N SER A 251 -11.22 23.89 13.51
CA SER A 251 -10.67 25.23 13.56
C SER A 251 -9.61 25.47 12.49
N LEU A 252 -8.90 24.42 12.04
CA LEU A 252 -7.93 24.55 10.95
C LEU A 252 -8.59 24.94 9.62
N LEU A 253 -9.68 24.28 9.23
CA LEU A 253 -10.43 24.62 8.02
C LEU A 253 -11.19 25.95 8.18
N SER A 254 -11.67 26.20 9.40
CA SER A 254 -12.40 27.40 9.82
C SER A 254 -11.54 28.67 9.78
N ASP A 255 -10.29 28.59 10.22
CA ASP A 255 -9.36 29.73 10.23
C ASP A 255 -8.70 29.96 8.88
N SER A 256 -8.42 28.88 8.13
CA SER A 256 -7.83 28.99 6.79
C SER A 256 -8.79 29.72 5.84
N ILE A 257 -10.08 29.34 5.80
CA ILE A 257 -11.06 29.99 4.89
C ILE A 257 -11.28 31.48 5.18
N ARG A 258 -11.16 31.91 6.44
CA ARG A 258 -11.38 33.32 6.85
C ARG A 258 -10.14 34.20 6.72
N SER A 259 -8.99 33.61 6.44
CA SER A 259 -7.73 34.36 6.27
C SER A 259 -7.60 34.96 4.88
N GLU A 260 -6.72 35.96 4.74
CA GLU A 260 -6.32 36.54 3.44
C GLU A 260 -5.35 35.65 2.63
N TYR A 261 -4.85 34.56 3.22
CA TYR A 261 -3.92 33.64 2.58
C TYR A 261 -4.64 32.63 1.70
N VAL A 262 -3.95 32.03 0.74
CA VAL A 262 -4.53 31.06 -0.21
C VAL A 262 -3.75 29.75 -0.24
N GLY A 263 -4.41 28.66 -0.60
CA GLY A 263 -3.80 27.36 -0.78
C GLY A 263 -3.03 26.88 0.45
N ILE A 264 -1.81 26.42 0.24
CA ILE A 264 -0.93 25.89 1.31
C ILE A 264 -0.65 26.94 2.39
N GLU A 265 -0.42 28.20 2.00
CA GLU A 265 -0.12 29.29 2.94
C GLU A 265 -1.28 29.53 3.91
N SER A 266 -2.52 29.36 3.43
CA SER A 266 -3.74 29.44 4.24
C SER A 266 -3.81 28.36 5.32
N ILE A 267 -3.35 27.14 5.01
CA ILE A 267 -3.28 26.06 5.99
C ILE A 267 -2.13 26.28 6.98
N ASP A 268 -0.95 26.71 6.51
CA ASP A 268 0.19 27.05 7.39
C ASP A 268 -0.15 28.17 8.37
N TYR A 269 -0.84 29.20 7.90
CA TYR A 269 -1.39 30.26 8.75
C TYR A 269 -2.29 29.67 9.84
N ALA A 270 -3.24 28.82 9.45
CA ALA A 270 -4.20 28.23 10.38
C ALA A 270 -3.52 27.29 11.39
N LEU A 271 -2.52 26.50 10.97
CA LEU A 271 -1.74 25.62 11.85
C LEU A 271 -1.05 26.44 12.94
N LYS A 272 -0.33 27.50 12.52
CA LYS A 272 0.36 28.40 13.44
C LYS A 272 -0.61 29.12 14.38
N LYS A 273 -1.74 29.61 13.84
CA LYS A 273 -2.78 30.30 14.63
C LYS A 273 -3.37 29.38 15.71
N ASN A 274 -3.53 28.09 15.40
CA ASN A 274 -4.07 27.08 16.31
C ASN A 274 -2.99 26.46 17.22
N GLY A 275 -1.76 26.98 17.22
CA GLY A 275 -0.69 26.56 18.13
C GLY A 275 0.04 25.29 17.72
N PHE A 276 -0.15 24.81 16.48
CA PHE A 276 0.61 23.69 15.94
C PHE A 276 2.01 24.15 15.49
N SER A 277 2.99 23.27 15.67
CA SER A 277 4.37 23.50 15.25
C SER A 277 4.66 23.01 13.82
N GLU A 278 3.80 22.12 13.35
CA GLU A 278 3.82 21.50 12.04
C GLU A 278 3.49 22.50 10.94
N THR A 279 4.12 22.31 9.79
CA THR A 279 3.74 22.94 8.53
C THR A 279 2.86 22.00 7.70
N PHE A 280 2.25 22.50 6.64
CA PHE A 280 1.53 21.70 5.65
C PHE A 280 2.41 20.56 5.10
N SER A 281 3.71 20.83 4.90
CA SER A 281 4.71 19.81 4.51
C SER A 281 4.75 18.64 5.49
N ASP A 282 4.76 18.94 6.79
CA ASP A 282 4.76 17.92 7.84
C ASP A 282 3.41 17.20 7.94
N VAL A 283 2.30 17.94 7.87
CA VAL A 283 0.93 17.40 7.88
C VAL A 283 0.74 16.42 6.72
N PHE A 284 1.13 16.81 5.52
CA PHE A 284 1.06 15.97 4.33
C PHE A 284 1.93 14.72 4.45
N THR A 285 3.17 14.86 4.94
CA THR A 285 4.05 13.71 5.21
C THR A 285 3.47 12.75 6.26
N ASN A 286 2.87 13.26 7.33
CA ASN A 286 2.23 12.42 8.33
C ASN A 286 0.98 11.72 7.77
N TRP A 287 0.22 12.39 6.90
CA TRP A 287 -0.91 11.79 6.20
C TRP A 287 -0.48 10.61 5.31
N THR A 288 0.60 10.75 4.53
CA THR A 288 1.06 9.64 3.66
C THR A 288 1.51 8.42 4.47
N ILE A 289 2.09 8.63 5.66
CA ILE A 289 2.38 7.54 6.61
C ILE A 289 1.06 6.95 7.15
N THR A 290 0.12 7.81 7.55
CA THR A 290 -1.17 7.42 8.14
C THR A 290 -1.96 6.50 7.23
N VAL A 291 -2.13 6.85 5.95
CA VAL A 291 -2.93 6.03 5.03
C VAL A 291 -2.29 4.67 4.72
N LEU A 292 -1.01 4.46 5.06
CA LEU A 292 -0.33 3.18 4.95
C LEU A 292 -0.44 2.34 6.23
N ILE A 293 -0.19 2.91 7.40
CA ILE A 293 -0.14 2.13 8.67
C ILE A 293 -1.37 2.27 9.56
N ASN A 294 -2.06 3.41 9.52
CA ASN A 294 -3.29 3.75 10.23
C ASN A 294 -3.38 3.17 11.66
N ASP A 295 -2.40 3.49 12.52
CA ASP A 295 -2.30 2.91 13.86
C ASP A 295 -1.85 3.95 14.89
N CYS A 296 -2.75 4.27 15.82
CA CYS A 296 -2.53 5.29 16.85
C CYS A 296 -1.44 4.90 17.85
N ALA A 297 -1.01 3.62 17.91
CA ALA A 297 0.08 3.18 18.78
C ALA A 297 1.42 3.85 18.42
N TYR A 298 1.58 4.31 17.18
CA TYR A 298 2.75 5.04 16.71
C TYR A 298 2.63 6.56 16.90
N GLY A 299 1.49 7.04 17.40
CA GLY A 299 1.17 8.44 17.62
C GLY A 299 -0.18 8.81 17.01
N GLN A 300 -0.88 9.76 17.63
CA GLN A 300 -2.20 10.21 17.16
C GLN A 300 -2.18 10.65 15.69
N LYS A 301 -1.13 11.37 15.29
CA LYS A 301 -0.89 11.82 13.90
C LYS A 301 -0.68 10.71 12.86
N TYR A 302 -0.66 9.44 13.27
CA TYR A 302 -0.49 8.28 12.38
C TYR A 302 -1.74 7.39 12.30
N CYS A 303 -2.90 7.90 12.72
CA CYS A 303 -4.18 7.24 12.53
C CYS A 303 -5.29 8.19 12.10
N LEU A 304 -6.35 7.62 11.52
CA LEU A 304 -7.59 8.30 11.17
C LEU A 304 -8.58 8.18 12.33
N SER A 305 -9.15 9.30 12.75
CA SER A 305 -10.11 9.31 13.87
C SER A 305 -11.53 8.92 13.44
N ASN A 306 -11.86 9.02 12.16
CA ASN A 306 -13.16 8.62 11.62
C ASN A 306 -13.35 7.10 11.76
N PRO A 307 -14.38 6.61 12.48
CA PRO A 307 -14.59 5.18 12.69
C PRO A 307 -14.77 4.36 11.41
N ASN A 308 -15.33 4.98 10.36
CA ASN A 308 -15.53 4.33 9.06
C ASN A 308 -14.20 4.14 8.29
N LEU A 309 -13.11 4.75 8.74
CA LEU A 309 -11.79 4.69 8.13
C LEU A 309 -10.75 3.96 8.99
N LYS A 310 -11.13 3.39 10.14
CA LYS A 310 -10.19 2.79 11.10
C LYS A 310 -9.38 1.62 10.51
N ASP A 311 -9.98 0.86 9.58
CA ASP A 311 -9.38 -0.33 8.97
C ASP A 311 -8.83 -0.03 7.55
N PHE A 312 -8.82 1.25 7.16
CA PHE A 312 -8.35 1.65 5.84
C PHE A 312 -6.83 1.62 5.76
N HIS A 313 -6.31 0.98 4.71
CA HIS A 313 -4.90 1.01 4.33
C HIS A 313 -4.77 1.03 2.81
N ILE A 314 -3.82 1.81 2.29
CA ILE A 314 -3.48 1.79 0.87
C ILE A 314 -2.67 0.55 0.49
N ASN A 315 -2.77 0.16 -0.78
CA ASN A 315 -1.95 -0.89 -1.36
C ASN A 315 -0.71 -0.29 -2.06
N PRO A 316 0.51 -0.52 -1.53
CA PRO A 316 1.73 0.03 -2.13
C PRO A 316 2.16 -0.75 -3.38
N LYS A 317 2.95 -0.09 -4.24
CA LYS A 317 3.65 -0.73 -5.37
C LYS A 317 4.70 -1.71 -4.84
N ILE A 318 4.51 -3.01 -5.07
CA ILE A 318 5.39 -4.05 -4.53
C ILE A 318 6.59 -4.29 -5.45
N SER A 319 7.77 -4.39 -4.85
CA SER A 319 9.02 -4.81 -5.47
C SER A 319 9.61 -6.00 -4.72
N PHE A 320 10.11 -7.00 -5.44
CA PHE A 320 10.68 -8.22 -4.86
C PHE A 320 12.18 -8.28 -5.10
N LEU A 321 12.94 -8.48 -4.02
CA LEU A 321 14.37 -8.78 -4.07
C LEU A 321 14.60 -10.30 -4.02
N PRO A 322 15.44 -10.87 -4.90
CA PRO A 322 15.83 -12.28 -4.82
C PRO A 322 16.37 -12.67 -3.42
N MET A 323 15.96 -13.83 -2.92
CA MET A 323 16.36 -14.32 -1.59
C MET A 323 17.75 -14.99 -1.56
N ALA A 324 18.34 -15.22 -2.73
CA ALA A 324 19.62 -15.88 -2.88
C ALA A 324 20.55 -15.06 -3.77
N GLY A 325 21.83 -15.00 -3.38
CA GLY A 325 22.86 -14.26 -4.10
C GLY A 325 22.84 -12.75 -3.79
N GLU A 326 23.84 -12.06 -4.34
CA GLU A 326 23.87 -10.60 -4.36
C GLU A 326 22.86 -10.11 -5.38
N SER A 327 22.09 -9.11 -4.99
CA SER A 327 21.05 -8.52 -5.79
C SER A 327 21.06 -7.02 -5.59
N THR A 328 20.78 -6.30 -6.67
CA THR A 328 20.58 -4.86 -6.65
C THR A 328 19.37 -4.56 -7.48
N LEU A 329 18.38 -3.93 -6.86
CA LEU A 329 17.20 -3.42 -7.54
C LEU A 329 17.29 -1.91 -7.56
N THR A 330 17.20 -1.32 -8.75
CA THR A 330 17.06 0.12 -8.93
C THR A 330 15.76 0.40 -9.64
N LEU A 331 14.94 1.27 -9.07
CA LEU A 331 13.72 1.77 -9.68
C LEU A 331 13.84 3.28 -9.86
N SER A 332 13.43 3.76 -11.03
CA SER A 332 13.28 5.19 -11.34
C SER A 332 11.82 5.48 -11.63
N ASP A 333 11.30 6.57 -11.08
CA ASP A 333 9.90 6.99 -11.29
C ASP A 333 9.79 8.52 -11.41
N ILE A 334 8.62 8.98 -11.85
CA ILE A 334 8.23 10.39 -11.88
C ILE A 334 6.95 10.59 -11.07
N VAL A 335 6.90 11.65 -10.28
CA VAL A 335 5.76 11.93 -9.41
C VAL A 335 5.32 13.37 -9.53
N GLN A 336 4.03 13.59 -9.32
CA GLN A 336 3.48 14.93 -9.18
C GLN A 336 3.88 15.54 -7.84
N VAL A 337 3.91 16.87 -7.79
CA VAL A 337 4.04 17.60 -6.54
C VAL A 337 2.83 17.33 -5.65
N TRP A 338 3.02 17.26 -4.33
CA TRP A 338 1.95 17.04 -3.35
C TRP A 338 1.08 15.79 -3.63
N ALA A 339 1.71 14.74 -4.17
CA ALA A 339 1.13 13.41 -4.39
C ALA A 339 1.80 12.36 -3.49
N GLY A 340 1.00 11.48 -2.90
CA GLY A 340 1.49 10.36 -2.11
C GLY A 340 2.01 9.23 -3.00
N ASN A 341 3.12 8.61 -2.62
CA ASN A 341 3.66 7.45 -3.34
C ASN A 341 4.14 6.44 -2.33
N TRP A 342 3.87 5.15 -2.59
CA TRP A 342 4.17 4.09 -1.64
C TRP A 342 4.76 2.90 -2.37
N TYR A 343 6.02 2.60 -2.04
CA TYR A 343 6.73 1.43 -2.54
C TYR A 343 6.95 0.48 -1.38
N LYS A 344 6.79 -0.82 -1.63
CA LYS A 344 7.03 -1.88 -0.65
C LYS A 344 8.05 -2.85 -1.23
N VAL A 345 9.20 -2.97 -0.59
CA VAL A 345 10.22 -3.96 -0.91
C VAL A 345 10.07 -5.14 0.04
N ILE A 346 10.04 -6.34 -0.52
CA ILE A 346 9.98 -7.63 0.18
C ILE A 346 11.00 -8.60 -0.41
N GLY A 347 11.19 -9.75 0.24
CA GLY A 347 12.19 -10.74 -0.16
C GLY A 347 13.56 -10.36 0.39
N GLY A 348 14.62 -10.55 -0.40
CA GLY A 348 15.99 -10.31 0.03
C GLY A 348 16.45 -11.28 1.14
N ASN A 349 17.72 -11.19 1.49
CA ASN A 349 18.28 -11.89 2.64
C ASN A 349 19.52 -11.14 3.16
N GLY A 350 19.67 -11.08 4.48
CA GLY A 350 20.79 -10.44 5.16
C GLY A 350 20.64 -8.93 5.28
N ASN A 351 21.74 -8.20 5.21
CA ASN A 351 21.72 -6.75 5.37
C ASN A 351 21.44 -6.08 4.02
N LEU A 352 20.45 -5.18 4.00
CA LEU A 352 20.14 -4.35 2.84
C LEU A 352 20.65 -2.93 3.02
N THR A 353 21.17 -2.36 1.94
CA THR A 353 21.44 -0.93 1.82
C THR A 353 20.40 -0.31 0.90
N PHE A 354 19.66 0.66 1.42
CA PHE A 354 18.72 1.47 0.65
C PHE A 354 19.32 2.84 0.37
N LYS A 355 19.18 3.34 -0.86
CA LYS A 355 19.63 4.67 -1.25
C LYS A 355 18.53 5.36 -2.05
N PHE A 356 18.23 6.61 -1.71
CA PHE A 356 17.32 7.45 -2.49
C PHE A 356 18.09 8.57 -3.19
N GLN A 357 17.77 8.83 -4.45
CA GLN A 357 18.40 9.85 -5.26
C GLN A 357 17.36 10.66 -6.03
N SER A 358 17.57 11.97 -6.10
CA SER A 358 16.90 12.87 -7.03
C SER A 358 17.92 13.90 -7.53
N GLN A 359 17.56 14.66 -8.55
CA GLN A 359 18.31 15.84 -8.96
C GLN A 359 17.84 17.11 -8.24
N GLU A 360 16.68 17.05 -7.59
CA GLU A 360 15.98 18.21 -7.02
C GLU A 360 15.84 18.06 -5.50
N PRO A 361 16.14 19.08 -4.68
CA PRO A 361 16.14 19.00 -3.22
C PRO A 361 14.73 19.20 -2.61
N VAL A 362 13.69 18.71 -3.27
CA VAL A 362 12.27 18.92 -2.90
C VAL A 362 11.62 17.69 -2.26
N PHE A 363 12.36 16.58 -2.13
CA PHE A 363 11.80 15.33 -1.66
C PHE A 363 11.83 15.19 -0.15
N LYS A 364 10.69 14.81 0.43
CA LYS A 364 10.61 14.20 1.75
C LYS A 364 10.42 12.70 1.56
N VAL A 365 11.24 11.90 2.24
CA VAL A 365 11.28 10.44 2.02
C VAL A 365 11.15 9.70 3.36
N PRO A 366 9.94 9.62 3.93
CA PRO A 366 9.67 8.67 4.99
C PRO A 366 9.92 7.24 4.54
N TYR A 367 10.38 6.42 5.48
CA TYR A 367 10.44 4.98 5.31
C TYR A 367 9.84 4.30 6.53
N ILE A 368 9.35 3.08 6.32
CA ILE A 368 8.80 2.25 7.38
C ILE A 368 9.42 0.86 7.26
N ILE A 369 10.00 0.37 8.36
CA ILE A 369 10.49 -1.00 8.46
C ILE A 369 9.45 -1.81 9.22
N LEU A 370 9.02 -2.91 8.63
CA LEU A 370 8.04 -3.82 9.21
C LEU A 370 8.72 -5.13 9.60
N SER A 371 8.75 -5.39 10.90
CA SER A 371 9.30 -6.62 11.49
C SER A 371 8.34 -7.81 11.35
N ASN A 372 8.88 -9.02 11.56
CA ASN A 372 8.10 -10.26 11.59
C ASN A 372 7.09 -10.32 12.74
N SER A 373 7.33 -9.61 13.85
CA SER A 373 6.39 -9.49 14.95
C SER A 373 5.22 -8.55 14.66
N GLY A 374 5.25 -7.83 13.53
CA GLY A 374 4.22 -6.85 13.15
C GLY A 374 4.54 -5.40 13.55
N ASN A 375 5.65 -5.15 14.25
CA ASN A 375 6.01 -3.81 14.68
C ASN A 375 6.58 -2.97 13.52
N HIS A 376 6.19 -1.70 13.47
CA HIS A 376 6.68 -0.70 12.53
C HIS A 376 7.77 0.17 13.16
N ARG A 377 8.80 0.51 12.39
CA ARG A 377 9.76 1.57 12.71
C ARG A 377 9.71 2.62 11.62
N ILE A 378 9.28 3.82 11.97
CA ILE A 378 9.18 4.97 11.08
C ILE A 378 10.49 5.75 11.12
N GLY A 379 11.00 6.15 9.96
CA GLY A 379 12.17 7.00 9.84
C GLY A 379 12.12 7.86 8.59
N PHE A 380 13.15 8.68 8.40
CA PHE A 380 13.25 9.61 7.27
C PHE A 380 14.61 9.47 6.62
N LEU A 381 14.61 9.24 5.31
CA LEU A 381 15.81 9.12 4.51
C LEU A 381 16.16 10.48 3.91
N LYS A 382 17.43 10.87 4.00
CA LYS A 382 17.94 12.05 3.28
C LYS A 382 18.45 11.64 1.91
N GLN A 383 18.34 12.56 0.96
CA GLN A 383 18.82 12.35 -0.41
C GLN A 383 20.32 12.05 -0.43
N GLY A 384 20.70 10.98 -1.12
CA GLY A 384 22.09 10.55 -1.29
C GLY A 384 22.68 9.77 -0.11
N GLU A 385 22.01 9.72 1.04
CA GLU A 385 22.43 8.91 2.18
C GLU A 385 22.05 7.43 1.99
N ASP A 386 22.93 6.55 2.48
CA ASP A 386 22.73 5.12 2.51
C ASP A 386 22.09 4.71 3.84
N LEU A 387 21.03 3.92 3.79
CA LEU A 387 20.34 3.37 4.96
C LEU A 387 20.57 1.86 5.01
N ALA A 388 21.31 1.40 6.01
CA ALA A 388 21.44 -0.01 6.32
C ALA A 388 20.20 -0.52 7.07
N VAL A 389 19.69 -1.67 6.64
CA VAL A 389 18.61 -2.42 7.28
C VAL A 389 19.12 -3.85 7.50
N ASP A 390 19.45 -4.15 8.75
CA ASP A 390 19.96 -5.47 9.13
C ASP A 390 18.86 -6.52 9.13
N ASN A 391 19.25 -7.78 8.95
CA ASN A 391 18.37 -8.95 9.09
C ASN A 391 17.10 -8.88 8.21
N PHE A 392 17.22 -8.33 6.99
CA PHE A 392 16.14 -8.30 6.03
C PHE A 392 15.83 -9.69 5.48
N GLY A 393 14.55 -10.04 5.43
CA GLY A 393 14.07 -11.38 5.08
C GLY A 393 14.03 -12.36 6.26
N SER A 394 14.77 -12.12 7.36
CA SER A 394 14.79 -12.98 8.55
C SER A 394 14.07 -12.38 9.76
N GLU A 395 14.30 -11.12 10.09
CA GLU A 395 13.61 -10.38 11.18
C GLU A 395 12.72 -9.27 10.64
N VAL A 396 13.12 -8.67 9.51
CA VAL A 396 12.35 -7.66 8.79
C VAL A 396 11.69 -8.28 7.57
N ARG A 397 10.35 -8.27 7.51
CA ARG A 397 9.58 -8.81 6.36
C ARG A 397 9.37 -7.82 5.22
N ALA A 398 9.40 -6.52 5.50
CA ALA A 398 9.17 -5.51 4.48
C ALA A 398 9.83 -4.17 4.83
N PHE A 399 10.24 -3.46 3.78
CA PHE A 399 10.66 -2.07 3.82
C PHE A 399 9.71 -1.26 2.95
N TYR A 400 9.18 -0.16 3.48
CA TYR A 400 8.33 0.76 2.75
C TYR A 400 9.08 2.06 2.52
N LEU A 401 8.96 2.63 1.33
CA LEU A 401 9.52 3.93 0.96
C LEU A 401 8.41 4.82 0.44
N LEU A 402 8.30 6.04 0.98
CA LEU A 402 7.19 6.95 0.71
C LEU A 402 7.65 8.30 0.11
N PRO A 403 8.34 8.33 -1.05
CA PRO A 403 8.90 9.55 -1.57
C PRO A 403 7.78 10.53 -2.00
N THR A 404 7.87 11.78 -1.53
CA THR A 404 6.93 12.84 -1.89
C THR A 404 7.68 14.08 -2.34
N ALA A 405 7.35 14.60 -3.52
CA ALA A 405 7.87 15.88 -3.99
C ALA A 405 7.02 17.00 -3.39
N GLN A 406 7.65 17.88 -2.62
CA GLN A 406 6.99 18.94 -1.87
C GLN A 406 7.65 20.28 -2.23
N SER A 407 7.07 20.95 -3.22
CA SER A 407 7.55 22.24 -3.72
C SER A 407 6.41 23.25 -3.68
N ILE A 408 6.71 24.44 -3.17
CA ILE A 408 5.78 25.59 -3.17
C ILE A 408 6.02 26.45 -4.42
N GLU A 409 7.23 26.42 -4.97
CA GLU A 409 7.53 27.06 -6.24
C GLU A 409 6.99 26.16 -7.36
N ASN A 410 5.84 26.52 -7.95
CA ASN A 410 5.16 25.86 -9.09
C ASN A 410 5.99 25.87 -10.40
N LYS A 411 7.29 25.59 -10.32
CA LYS A 411 8.23 25.62 -11.46
C LYS A 411 8.10 24.38 -12.34
N LYS A 412 7.69 23.22 -11.78
CA LYS A 412 7.55 21.95 -12.52
C LYS A 412 6.40 21.10 -11.92
N PRO A 413 5.49 20.56 -12.74
CA PRO A 413 4.41 19.70 -12.25
C PRO A 413 4.86 18.26 -11.91
N PHE A 414 6.06 17.86 -12.36
CA PHE A 414 6.60 16.51 -12.13
C PHE A 414 8.06 16.55 -11.69
N TYR A 415 8.43 15.61 -10.81
CA TYR A 415 9.78 15.43 -10.29
C TYR A 415 10.19 13.98 -10.43
N SER A 416 11.43 13.75 -10.87
CA SER A 416 11.99 12.40 -10.98
C SER A 416 12.82 12.04 -9.75
N PHE A 417 12.83 10.75 -9.45
CA PHE A 417 13.74 10.17 -8.47
C PHE A 417 14.10 8.74 -8.86
N SER A 418 15.10 8.20 -8.18
CA SER A 418 15.37 6.77 -8.14
C SER A 418 15.61 6.32 -6.71
N TRP A 419 15.37 5.05 -6.46
CA TRP A 419 15.88 4.39 -5.27
C TRP A 419 16.52 3.06 -5.65
N THR A 420 17.52 2.70 -4.87
CA THR A 420 18.25 1.44 -5.00
C THR A 420 18.19 0.68 -3.70
N ALA A 421 17.94 -0.63 -3.79
CA ALA A 421 18.03 -1.57 -2.68
C ALA A 421 19.03 -2.66 -3.08
N SER A 422 20.08 -2.86 -2.28
CA SER A 422 21.12 -3.86 -2.55
C SER A 422 21.43 -4.69 -1.31
N ASN A 423 21.63 -6.00 -1.47
CA ASN A 423 22.29 -6.83 -0.47
C ASN A 423 23.72 -7.13 -0.95
N SER A 424 24.71 -6.82 -0.13
CA SER A 424 26.08 -7.32 -0.29
C SER A 424 26.25 -8.56 0.59
N LYS A 425 27.06 -9.53 0.14
CA LYS A 425 27.41 -10.68 0.97
C LYS A 425 28.08 -10.21 2.27
N ASN A 426 27.60 -10.71 3.41
CA ASN A 426 28.39 -10.78 4.63
C ASN A 426 29.50 -11.82 4.40
N GLN A 427 30.62 -11.42 3.77
CA GLN A 427 31.74 -12.32 3.48
C GLN A 427 32.35 -12.96 4.74
N GLN A 428 32.12 -12.37 5.92
CA GLN A 428 32.80 -12.77 7.14
C GLN A 428 32.21 -14.04 7.77
N GLY A 429 30.88 -14.21 7.77
CA GLY A 429 30.22 -15.34 8.43
C GLY A 429 30.26 -16.66 7.64
N GLU A 430 30.15 -16.61 6.30
CA GLU A 430 30.24 -17.81 5.47
C GLU A 430 31.69 -18.30 5.35
N SER A 431 32.69 -17.41 5.33
CA SER A 431 34.10 -17.80 5.25
C SER A 431 34.54 -18.52 6.53
N GLU A 432 34.15 -18.02 7.71
CA GLU A 432 34.45 -18.68 8.99
C GLU A 432 33.74 -20.03 9.11
N LEU A 433 32.50 -20.15 8.62
CA LEU A 433 31.79 -21.43 8.61
C LEU A 433 32.39 -22.42 7.61
N ILE A 434 32.79 -21.97 6.42
CA ILE A 434 33.46 -22.80 5.42
C ILE A 434 34.82 -23.25 5.93
N GLU A 435 35.62 -22.37 6.54
CA GLU A 435 36.89 -22.73 7.17
C GLU A 435 36.68 -23.71 8.33
N GLY A 436 35.66 -23.50 9.17
CA GLY A 436 35.30 -24.42 10.24
C GLY A 436 34.89 -25.80 9.74
N LEU A 437 34.09 -25.87 8.67
CA LEU A 437 33.67 -27.12 8.04
C LEU A 437 34.83 -27.82 7.32
N LEU A 438 35.72 -27.06 6.66
CA LEU A 438 36.93 -27.61 6.04
C LEU A 438 37.88 -28.20 7.09
N ALA A 439 38.06 -27.53 8.22
CA ALA A 439 38.85 -28.03 9.36
C ALA A 439 38.24 -29.31 9.97
N GLN A 440 36.92 -29.39 10.05
CA GLN A 440 36.22 -30.63 10.47
C GLN A 440 36.41 -31.76 9.46
N ILE A 441 36.30 -31.48 8.16
CA ILE A 441 36.54 -32.48 7.10
C ILE A 441 37.97 -33.01 7.18
N GLU A 442 38.96 -32.14 7.40
CA GLU A 442 40.35 -32.55 7.53
C GLU A 442 40.60 -33.40 8.80
N THR A 443 39.96 -33.02 9.92
CA THR A 443 39.98 -33.81 11.15
C THR A 443 39.38 -35.20 10.94
N LEU A 444 38.22 -35.29 10.29
CA LEU A 444 37.56 -36.56 9.99
C LEU A 444 38.38 -37.41 9.02
N LYS A 445 39.00 -36.81 7.99
CA LYS A 445 39.93 -37.51 7.08
C LYS A 445 41.10 -38.12 7.85
N ASN A 446 41.69 -37.39 8.79
CA ASN A 446 42.79 -37.90 9.63
C ASN A 446 42.33 -39.03 10.55
N GLN A 447 41.13 -38.94 11.13
CA GLN A 447 40.56 -40.02 11.94
C GLN A 447 40.29 -41.28 11.09
N ILE A 448 39.76 -41.12 9.88
CA ILE A 448 39.56 -42.23 8.93
C ILE A 448 40.91 -42.86 8.57
N ALA A 449 41.95 -42.07 8.28
CA ALA A 449 43.28 -42.58 7.98
C ALA A 449 43.88 -43.37 9.15
N GLN A 450 43.71 -42.89 10.40
CA GLN A 450 44.14 -43.62 11.60
C GLN A 450 43.34 -44.89 11.83
N ALA A 451 42.02 -44.86 11.62
CA ALA A 451 41.18 -46.05 11.69
C ALA A 451 41.58 -47.08 10.64
N GLN A 452 41.85 -46.65 9.40
CA GLN A 452 42.34 -47.49 8.32
C GLN A 452 43.72 -48.08 8.64
N ALA A 453 44.64 -47.31 9.23
CA ALA A 453 45.95 -47.79 9.65
C ALA A 453 45.85 -48.83 10.78
N LYS A 454 44.95 -48.61 11.75
CA LYS A 454 44.64 -49.60 12.81
C LYS A 454 44.00 -50.85 12.24
N ILE A 455 43.04 -50.71 11.32
CA ILE A 455 42.42 -51.83 10.61
C ILE A 455 43.48 -52.60 9.81
N ASN A 456 44.37 -51.93 9.08
CA ASN A 456 45.46 -52.58 8.34
C ASN A 456 46.48 -53.26 9.28
N ALA A 457 46.75 -52.69 10.45
CA ALA A 457 47.59 -53.34 11.47
C ALA A 457 46.91 -54.57 12.10
N ILE A 458 45.58 -54.57 12.21
CA ILE A 458 44.78 -55.71 12.67
C ILE A 458 44.67 -56.78 11.58
N LEU A 459 44.43 -56.38 10.32
CA LEU A 459 44.33 -57.26 9.15
C LEU A 459 45.70 -57.81 8.70
N GLY A 460 46.80 -57.15 9.07
CA GLY A 460 48.19 -57.60 8.83
C GLY A 460 48.65 -58.77 9.72
N LYS A 461 47.81 -59.23 10.66
CA LYS A 461 47.95 -60.52 11.33
C LYS A 461 46.85 -61.46 10.84
N SER A 462 46.99 -61.94 9.61
CA SER A 462 46.31 -63.17 9.18
C SER A 462 47.37 -64.26 9.03
N ASP A 463 47.36 -65.22 9.96
CA ASP A 463 48.04 -66.51 9.77
C ASP A 463 47.36 -67.22 8.60
N TYR A 464 47.83 -66.92 7.38
CA TYR A 464 47.38 -67.57 6.17
C TYR A 464 47.89 -69.01 6.19
N CYS A 465 46.96 -69.95 6.34
CA CYS A 465 47.29 -71.35 6.33
C CYS A 465 47.72 -71.81 4.93
N ASP A 466 49.00 -72.18 4.79
CA ASP A 466 49.52 -72.74 3.56
C ASP A 466 49.41 -74.28 3.55
N ILE A 467 48.40 -74.82 2.86
CA ILE A 467 48.21 -76.27 2.65
C ILE A 467 48.99 -76.82 1.43
N SER A 468 49.96 -76.06 0.89
CA SER A 468 50.63 -76.36 -0.38
C SER A 468 51.39 -77.68 -0.42
N SER A 469 51.74 -78.30 0.72
CA SER A 469 52.62 -79.49 0.76
C SER A 469 52.08 -80.70 1.55
N VAL A 470 50.79 -80.71 1.91
CA VAL A 470 50.22 -81.79 2.75
C VAL A 470 50.13 -83.14 2.05
N ARG A 471 50.63 -84.21 2.69
CA ARG A 471 50.57 -85.60 2.20
C ARG A 471 50.25 -86.60 3.31
N PHE A 472 49.74 -87.76 2.93
CA PHE A 472 49.45 -88.86 3.87
C PHE A 472 50.69 -89.23 4.68
N GLY A 473 50.52 -89.40 5.99
CA GLY A 473 51.59 -89.67 6.95
C GLY A 473 52.32 -88.43 7.48
N GLN A 474 52.01 -87.23 7.00
CA GLN A 474 52.60 -85.98 7.50
C GLN A 474 51.92 -85.49 8.78
N SER A 475 52.69 -84.87 9.67
CA SER A 475 52.19 -84.09 10.80
C SER A 475 52.60 -82.62 10.68
N GLY A 476 51.73 -81.68 11.05
CA GLY A 476 52.03 -80.25 11.02
C GLY A 476 50.79 -79.36 11.19
N GLU A 477 51.02 -78.06 11.34
CA GLU A 477 49.94 -77.05 11.43
C GLU A 477 49.17 -76.92 10.11
N GLU A 478 49.84 -77.15 8.97
CA GLU A 478 49.23 -77.20 7.63
C GLU A 478 48.19 -78.33 7.54
N VAL A 479 48.47 -79.45 8.21
CA VAL A 479 47.55 -80.59 8.30
C VAL A 479 46.37 -80.28 9.22
N LYS A 480 46.59 -79.60 10.36
CA LYS A 480 45.47 -79.16 11.23
C LYS A 480 44.53 -78.25 10.49
N CYS A 481 45.08 -77.35 9.71
CA CYS A 481 44.30 -76.44 8.90
C CYS A 481 43.53 -77.17 7.78
N LEU A 482 44.17 -78.10 7.05
CA LEU A 482 43.45 -78.95 6.09
C LEU A 482 42.29 -79.69 6.80
N GLN A 483 42.53 -80.27 7.97
CA GLN A 483 41.51 -80.99 8.74
C GLN A 483 40.37 -80.05 9.18
N GLN A 484 40.67 -78.82 9.60
CA GLN A 484 39.68 -77.82 9.97
C GLN A 484 38.85 -77.37 8.77
N PHE A 485 39.48 -77.15 7.61
CA PHE A 485 38.78 -76.86 6.36
C PHE A 485 37.84 -78.00 5.96
N LEU A 486 38.33 -79.25 5.96
CA LEU A 486 37.53 -80.43 5.60
C LEU A 486 36.36 -80.65 6.57
N LYS A 487 36.55 -80.31 7.85
CA LYS A 487 35.48 -80.31 8.86
C LYS A 487 34.42 -79.26 8.53
N ASN A 488 34.82 -78.02 8.23
CA ASN A 488 33.90 -76.94 7.85
C ASN A 488 33.13 -77.25 6.54
N GLN A 489 33.76 -77.99 5.62
CA GLN A 489 33.12 -78.45 4.38
C GLN A 489 32.10 -79.60 4.60
N GLY A 490 31.98 -80.11 5.83
CA GLY A 490 31.05 -81.18 6.19
C GLY A 490 31.47 -82.57 5.72
N VAL A 491 32.69 -82.73 5.21
CA VAL A 491 33.21 -83.97 4.62
C VAL A 491 34.11 -84.76 5.58
N TYR A 492 34.40 -84.19 6.75
CA TYR A 492 35.17 -84.83 7.82
C TYR A 492 34.34 -85.03 9.10
N PRO A 493 33.37 -85.96 9.11
CA PRO A 493 32.48 -86.21 10.25
C PRO A 493 33.23 -86.65 11.51
N GLU A 494 34.38 -87.30 11.35
CA GLU A 494 35.23 -87.68 12.48
C GLU A 494 35.78 -86.43 13.20
N GLY A 495 35.95 -85.31 12.50
CA GLY A 495 36.13 -83.97 13.09
C GLY A 495 37.38 -83.74 13.93
N LEU A 496 38.34 -84.67 13.88
CA LEU A 496 39.59 -84.66 14.64
C LEU A 496 40.65 -83.81 13.91
N THR A 497 41.08 -82.72 14.54
CA THR A 497 42.14 -81.81 14.05
C THR A 497 43.46 -82.06 14.77
N THR A 498 43.93 -83.30 14.72
CA THR A 498 45.14 -83.73 15.44
C THR A 498 46.44 -83.18 14.84
N GLY A 499 46.38 -82.68 13.61
CA GLY A 499 47.55 -82.26 12.85
C GLY A 499 48.31 -83.41 12.22
N TYR A 500 47.78 -84.64 12.24
CA TYR A 500 48.36 -85.80 11.54
C TYR A 500 47.46 -86.28 10.41
N PHE A 501 48.01 -86.37 9.19
CA PHE A 501 47.29 -86.80 7.99
C PHE A 501 47.25 -88.33 7.95
N GLY A 502 46.40 -88.92 8.78
CA GLY A 502 46.16 -90.35 8.85
C GLY A 502 45.01 -90.84 7.96
N PRO A 503 44.58 -92.11 8.13
CA PRO A 503 43.52 -92.73 7.32
C PRO A 503 42.20 -91.95 7.31
N LEU A 504 41.84 -91.34 8.43
CA LEU A 504 40.59 -90.56 8.56
C LEU A 504 40.65 -89.26 7.75
N THR A 505 41.77 -88.54 7.79
CA THR A 505 41.97 -87.34 6.97
C THR A 505 42.03 -87.68 5.49
N LYS A 506 42.66 -88.81 5.11
CA LYS A 506 42.65 -89.32 3.73
C LYS A 506 41.23 -89.60 3.22
N LYS A 507 40.40 -90.21 4.06
CA LYS A 507 38.99 -90.47 3.74
C LYS A 507 38.19 -89.17 3.60
N ALA A 508 38.45 -88.18 4.44
CA ALA A 508 37.83 -86.86 4.32
C ALA A 508 38.25 -86.11 3.05
N VAL A 509 39.53 -86.20 2.65
CA VAL A 509 39.99 -85.68 1.36
C VAL A 509 39.30 -86.40 0.21
N ALA A 510 39.15 -87.72 0.25
CA ALA A 510 38.43 -88.46 -0.78
C ALA A 510 36.96 -87.99 -0.90
N ARG A 511 36.25 -87.84 0.23
CA ARG A 511 34.88 -87.30 0.26
C ARG A 511 34.80 -85.87 -0.29
N PHE A 512 35.79 -85.02 0.03
CA PHE A 512 35.89 -83.68 -0.55
C PHE A 512 36.04 -83.73 -2.07
N GLN A 513 36.91 -84.61 -2.57
CA GLN A 513 37.14 -84.79 -4.01
C GLN A 513 35.88 -85.29 -4.72
N GLU A 514 35.10 -86.17 -4.09
CA GLU A 514 33.82 -86.66 -4.62
C GLU A 514 32.74 -85.58 -4.59
N LYS A 515 32.72 -84.73 -3.55
CA LYS A 515 31.81 -83.57 -3.46
C LYS A 515 32.03 -82.57 -4.60
N TYR A 516 33.28 -82.39 -5.04
CA TYR A 516 33.68 -81.52 -6.15
C TYR A 516 34.26 -82.32 -7.32
N ALA A 517 33.61 -83.44 -7.66
CA ALA A 517 34.13 -84.40 -8.61
C ALA A 517 34.35 -83.80 -10.01
N ALA A 518 33.46 -82.90 -10.45
CA ALA A 518 33.54 -82.28 -11.77
C ALA A 518 34.81 -81.45 -11.96
N GLU A 519 35.25 -80.75 -10.91
CA GLU A 519 36.43 -79.88 -10.95
C GLU A 519 37.71 -80.59 -10.56
N ILE A 520 37.63 -81.65 -9.72
CA ILE A 520 38.80 -82.31 -9.18
C ILE A 520 39.11 -83.65 -9.86
N LEU A 521 38.11 -84.51 -10.03
CA LEU A 521 38.28 -85.90 -10.46
C LEU A 521 38.11 -86.08 -11.97
N THR A 522 37.07 -85.49 -12.56
CA THR A 522 36.75 -85.60 -13.98
C THR A 522 37.90 -85.17 -14.91
N PRO A 523 38.63 -84.05 -14.66
CA PRO A 523 39.75 -83.65 -15.50
C PRO A 523 40.92 -84.63 -15.51
N LEU A 524 40.98 -85.54 -14.52
CA LEU A 524 42.01 -86.56 -14.38
C LEU A 524 41.52 -87.95 -14.83
N GLY A 525 40.29 -88.07 -15.32
CA GLY A 525 39.68 -89.35 -15.69
C GLY A 525 39.37 -90.26 -14.48
N LEU A 526 39.30 -89.71 -13.27
CA LEU A 526 39.05 -90.47 -12.05
C LEU A 526 37.55 -90.52 -11.74
N VAL A 527 37.07 -91.69 -11.31
CA VAL A 527 35.66 -91.93 -10.96
C VAL A 527 35.38 -91.97 -9.46
N SER A 528 36.43 -91.94 -8.62
CA SER A 528 36.30 -91.94 -7.15
C SER A 528 37.43 -91.15 -6.48
N GLY A 529 37.21 -90.68 -5.26
CA GLY A 529 38.17 -89.90 -4.49
C GLY A 529 39.40 -90.73 -4.10
N THR A 530 40.60 -90.21 -4.36
CA THR A 530 41.87 -90.91 -4.08
C THR A 530 42.40 -90.62 -2.67
N GLY A 531 41.91 -89.53 -2.06
CA GLY A 531 42.42 -89.01 -0.78
C GLY A 531 43.81 -88.37 -0.89
N PHE A 532 44.34 -88.23 -2.10
CA PHE A 532 45.62 -87.56 -2.37
C PHE A 532 45.38 -86.08 -2.68
N VAL A 533 46.00 -85.17 -1.93
CA VAL A 533 45.86 -83.71 -2.14
C VAL A 533 46.75 -83.27 -3.30
N GLY A 534 46.31 -83.56 -4.52
CA GLY A 534 46.96 -83.18 -5.77
C GLY A 534 46.65 -81.73 -6.21
N PRO A 535 47.22 -81.26 -7.33
CA PRO A 535 47.07 -79.89 -7.81
C PRO A 535 45.61 -79.42 -7.93
N ASN A 536 44.71 -80.22 -8.49
CA ASN A 536 43.29 -79.86 -8.63
C ASN A 536 42.58 -79.76 -7.28
N THR A 537 42.90 -80.65 -6.33
CA THR A 537 42.36 -80.58 -4.97
C THR A 537 42.85 -79.32 -4.26
N LYS A 538 44.13 -78.97 -4.39
CA LYS A 538 44.69 -77.73 -3.83
C LYS A 538 44.06 -76.49 -4.43
N ALA A 539 43.89 -76.47 -5.75
CA ALA A 539 43.26 -75.36 -6.45
C ALA A 539 41.83 -75.13 -5.93
N LYS A 540 41.04 -76.21 -5.80
CA LYS A 540 39.67 -76.10 -5.29
C LYS A 540 39.60 -75.71 -3.83
N ILE A 541 40.53 -76.18 -2.98
CA ILE A 541 40.56 -75.73 -1.58
C ILE A 541 40.90 -74.23 -1.50
N ARG A 542 41.87 -73.75 -2.29
CA ARG A 542 42.24 -72.32 -2.32
C ARG A 542 41.10 -71.43 -2.81
N GLU A 543 40.28 -71.92 -3.74
CA GLU A 543 39.08 -71.21 -4.19
C GLU A 543 38.03 -71.05 -3.07
N LEU A 544 38.00 -71.99 -2.11
CA LEU A 544 36.97 -72.08 -1.07
C LEU A 544 37.43 -71.61 0.31
N MET A 545 38.67 -71.12 0.43
CA MET A 545 39.26 -70.51 1.62
C MET A 545 39.35 -69.00 1.43
#